data_AF-A0A9W6XET1-F1
#
_entry.id   AF-A0A9W6XET1-F1
#
_cell.length_a   1.000
_cell.length_b   1.000
_cell.length_c   1.000
_cell.angle_alpha   90.00
_cell.angle_beta   90.00
_cell.angle_gamma   90.00
#
_symmetry.space_group_name_H-M   'P 1'
#
loop_
_entity.id
_entity.type
_entity.pdbx_description
1 polymer ?
#
loop_
_entity_poly.entity_id
_entity_poly.type
_entity_poly.pdbx_seq_one_letter_code
_entity_poly.pdbx_strand_id
1 'polypeptide(L)'
;MAAGDAKKPAAKVPALKKQASSGNISEEIEDDLSTLPNMKLSQLHFLLRHEHSGASTLGAAEAAAAKQQVLELVQQNDMAPFYRLVCAEFQWPADAALEAQMSAKNAQELAQLDERLADAEQNLGDIEVLEALLAKARMYSRVGDKEKALEAFRVAGEKPQSINQKILVALHIIRIGLFFSDLELVETYIKKATTYVAVALSGAVDVAG
;
A
#
# COMPACT_ATOMS: atom_id res chain seq x y z
N MET A 1 -38.82 4.36 -44.14
CA MET A 1 -38.10 4.97 -43.01
C MET A 1 -37.77 3.82 -42.07
N ALA A 2 -36.55 3.27 -42.18
CA ALA A 2 -35.40 3.53 -41.29
C ALA A 2 -35.68 2.99 -39.86
N ALA A 3 -34.91 2.09 -39.24
CA ALA A 3 -33.50 1.75 -39.40
C ALA A 3 -33.27 0.28 -39.03
N GLY A 4 -32.29 -0.36 -39.66
CA GLY A 4 -31.83 -1.70 -39.32
C GLY A 4 -30.93 -1.67 -38.08
N ASP A 5 -31.15 -2.63 -37.19
CA ASP A 5 -30.31 -2.93 -36.04
C ASP A 5 -28.93 -3.42 -36.48
N ALA A 6 -28.00 -2.48 -36.64
CA ALA A 6 -26.59 -2.76 -36.81
C ALA A 6 -25.99 -3.09 -35.43
N LYS A 7 -25.86 -4.39 -35.14
CA LYS A 7 -25.09 -4.92 -34.01
C LYS A 7 -23.64 -4.43 -34.12
N LYS A 8 -23.29 -3.40 -33.35
CA LYS A 8 -21.95 -2.83 -33.25
C LYS A 8 -20.98 -3.93 -32.75
N PRO A 9 -19.88 -4.23 -33.45
CA PRO A 9 -18.95 -5.25 -32.99
C PRO A 9 -18.26 -4.74 -31.71
N ALA A 10 -18.22 -5.58 -30.68
CA ALA A 10 -17.48 -5.32 -29.46
C ALA A 10 -16.02 -5.03 -29.82
N ALA A 11 -15.54 -3.83 -29.47
CA ALA A 11 -14.15 -3.47 -29.65
C ALA A 11 -13.31 -4.42 -28.80
N LYS A 12 -12.46 -5.22 -29.45
CA LYS A 12 -11.44 -6.02 -28.77
C LYS A 12 -10.53 -5.05 -28.03
N VAL A 13 -10.57 -5.10 -26.70
CA VAL A 13 -9.61 -4.42 -25.83
C VAL A 13 -8.22 -4.94 -26.22
N PRO A 14 -7.25 -4.08 -26.52
CA PRO A 14 -5.91 -4.53 -26.87
C PRO A 14 -5.31 -5.23 -25.65
N ALA A 15 -4.98 -6.52 -25.78
CA ALA A 15 -4.20 -7.22 -24.78
C ALA A 15 -2.92 -6.42 -24.50
N LEU A 16 -2.68 -6.10 -23.23
CA LEU A 16 -1.44 -5.48 -22.81
C LEU A 16 -0.31 -6.43 -23.23
N LYS A 17 0.54 -5.98 -24.16
CA LYS A 17 1.69 -6.76 -24.61
C LYS A 17 2.49 -7.12 -23.37
N LYS A 18 2.89 -8.40 -23.26
CA LYS A 18 3.82 -8.92 -22.26
C LYS A 18 4.89 -7.87 -22.03
N GLN A 19 4.75 -7.11 -20.95
CA GLN A 19 5.73 -6.10 -20.59
C GLN A 19 7.00 -6.91 -20.41
N ALA A 20 8.03 -6.61 -21.21
CA ALA A 20 9.30 -7.29 -21.04
C ALA A 20 9.65 -7.11 -19.57
N SER A 21 9.69 -8.20 -18.82
CA SER A 21 10.27 -8.27 -17.49
C SER A 21 11.71 -7.79 -17.66
N SER A 22 11.93 -6.47 -17.61
CA SER A 22 13.22 -5.90 -17.25
C SER A 22 13.55 -6.59 -15.94
N GLY A 23 14.62 -7.40 -15.95
CA GLY A 23 14.93 -8.39 -14.92
C GLY A 23 15.33 -7.79 -13.58
N ASN A 24 14.51 -6.89 -13.04
CA ASN A 24 14.72 -6.14 -11.80
C ASN A 24 13.42 -5.94 -11.01
N ILE A 25 12.41 -6.79 -11.22
CA ILE A 25 11.14 -6.72 -10.48
C ILE A 25 11.39 -6.81 -8.97
N SER A 26 12.45 -7.51 -8.53
CA SER A 26 12.88 -7.53 -7.12
C SER A 26 13.34 -6.15 -6.62
N GLU A 27 14.06 -5.38 -7.42
CA GLU A 27 14.57 -4.05 -7.01
C GLU A 27 13.44 -3.01 -6.95
N GLU A 28 12.51 -3.00 -7.92
CA GLU A 28 11.34 -2.11 -7.87
C GLU A 28 10.43 -2.43 -6.66
N ILE A 29 10.27 -3.72 -6.35
CA ILE A 29 9.55 -4.16 -5.16
C ILE A 29 10.28 -3.69 -3.89
N GLU A 30 11.59 -3.87 -3.81
CA GLU A 30 12.42 -3.44 -2.67
C GLU A 30 12.38 -1.92 -2.43
N ASP A 31 12.47 -1.12 -3.50
CA ASP A 31 12.41 0.33 -3.42
C ASP A 31 11.05 0.84 -2.93
N ASP A 32 9.95 0.30 -3.46
CA ASP A 32 8.59 0.65 -3.00
C ASP A 32 8.35 0.24 -1.53
N LEU A 33 8.84 -0.95 -1.13
CA LEU A 33 8.72 -1.46 0.24
C LEU A 33 9.52 -0.62 1.24
N SER A 34 10.69 -0.12 0.83
CA SER A 34 11.57 0.68 1.69
C SER A 34 11.03 2.09 1.96
N THR A 35 10.12 2.57 1.11
CA THR A 35 9.60 3.96 1.15
C THR A 35 8.19 4.06 1.72
N LEU A 36 7.38 2.99 1.67
CA LEU A 36 5.99 2.99 2.12
C LEU A 36 5.78 2.20 3.43
N PRO A 37 4.85 2.60 4.32
CA PRO A 37 4.22 3.92 4.39
C PRO A 37 5.24 5.02 4.71
N ASN A 38 4.89 6.28 4.42
CA ASN A 38 5.72 7.44 4.71
C ASN A 38 5.82 7.68 6.24
N MET A 39 6.92 7.27 6.85
CA MET A 39 7.12 7.33 8.30
C MET A 39 7.11 8.76 8.88
N LYS A 40 7.34 9.78 8.05
CA LYS A 40 7.24 11.18 8.50
C LYS A 40 5.83 11.51 8.95
N LEU A 41 4.81 10.97 8.29
CA LEU A 41 3.41 11.15 8.69
C LEU A 41 3.10 10.53 10.04
N SER A 42 3.69 9.36 10.35
CA SER A 42 3.54 8.73 11.66
C SER A 42 4.17 9.57 12.78
N GLN A 43 5.34 10.16 12.53
CA GLN A 43 5.98 11.08 13.47
C GLN A 43 5.14 12.34 13.70
N LEU A 44 4.62 12.94 12.63
CA LEU A 44 3.77 14.12 12.72
C LEU A 44 2.45 13.83 13.43
N HIS A 45 1.84 12.67 13.15
CA HIS A 45 0.64 12.19 13.82
C HIS A 45 0.85 12.05 15.33
N PHE A 46 1.99 11.47 15.75
CA PHE A 46 2.36 11.38 17.15
C PHE A 46 2.49 12.77 17.82
N LEU A 47 3.14 13.73 17.16
CA LEU A 47 3.25 15.10 17.68
C LEU A 47 1.87 15.75 17.87
N LEU A 48 0.97 15.58 16.91
CA LEU A 48 -0.39 16.12 16.99
C LEU A 48 -1.24 15.44 18.06
N ARG A 49 -1.05 14.13 18.30
CA ARG A 49 -1.66 13.46 19.46
C ARG A 49 -1.14 14.03 20.78
N HIS A 50 0.15 14.35 20.84
CA HIS A 50 0.74 14.98 22.02
C HIS A 50 0.19 16.38 22.28
N GLU A 51 -0.17 17.16 21.26
CA GLU A 51 -0.88 18.45 21.42
C GLU A 51 -2.16 18.31 22.26
N HIS A 52 -2.93 17.24 22.03
CA HIS A 52 -4.21 17.00 22.70
C HIS A 52 -4.05 16.38 24.10
N SER A 53 -2.81 16.11 24.54
CA SER A 53 -2.52 15.57 25.87
C SER A 53 -2.57 16.66 26.94
N GLY A 54 -3.11 16.35 28.12
CA GLY A 54 -3.11 17.28 29.26
C GLY A 54 -1.71 17.66 29.77
N ALA A 55 -0.66 16.91 29.38
CA ALA A 55 0.74 17.19 29.69
C ALA A 55 1.53 17.73 28.49
N SER A 56 0.85 18.26 27.47
CA SER A 56 1.52 18.72 26.25
C SER A 56 2.53 19.82 26.53
N THR A 57 3.75 19.63 26.02
CA THR A 57 4.78 20.66 25.93
C THR A 57 4.93 21.24 24.51
N LEU A 58 4.07 20.84 23.57
CA LEU A 58 4.17 21.25 22.18
C LEU A 58 3.67 22.70 22.00
N GLY A 59 4.48 23.54 21.36
CA GLY A 59 4.07 24.92 21.07
C GLY A 59 2.98 24.99 20.00
N ALA A 60 2.05 25.94 20.12
CA ALA A 60 0.97 26.13 19.14
C ALA A 60 1.49 26.34 17.69
N ALA A 61 2.64 27.02 17.54
CA ALA A 61 3.28 27.20 16.23
C ALA A 61 3.82 25.89 15.65
N GLU A 62 4.36 25.01 16.49
CA GLU A 62 4.88 23.70 16.08
C GLU A 62 3.74 22.76 15.70
N ALA A 63 2.65 22.77 16.47
CA ALA A 63 1.43 22.03 16.16
C ALA A 63 0.82 22.47 14.81
N ALA A 64 0.71 23.78 14.59
CA ALA A 64 0.23 24.31 13.31
C ALA A 64 1.13 23.90 12.14
N ALA A 65 2.46 23.96 12.31
CA ALA A 65 3.40 23.51 11.30
C ALA A 65 3.30 22.00 11.04
N ALA A 66 3.12 21.18 12.09
CA ALA A 66 2.95 19.74 11.95
C ALA A 66 1.66 19.39 11.20
N LYS A 67 0.54 20.05 11.52
CA LYS A 67 -0.72 19.91 10.80
C LYS A 67 -0.57 20.27 9.32
N GLN A 68 0.09 21.40 9.02
CA GLN A 68 0.32 21.82 7.64
C GLN A 68 1.12 20.77 6.86
N GLN A 69 2.21 20.25 7.44
CA GLN A 69 3.01 19.19 6.82
C GLN A 69 2.21 17.89 6.61
N VAL A 70 1.32 17.53 7.54
CA VAL A 70 0.42 16.37 7.35
C VAL A 70 -0.48 16.58 6.14
N LEU A 71 -1.14 17.75 6.04
CA LEU A 71 -2.04 18.05 4.93
C LEU A 71 -1.32 18.07 3.58
N GLU A 72 -0.11 18.64 3.51
CA GLU A 72 0.72 18.64 2.31
C GLU A 72 1.10 17.22 1.87
N LEU A 73 1.60 16.40 2.80
CA LEU A 73 1.99 15.02 2.50
C LEU A 73 0.78 14.14 2.13
N VAL A 74 -0.37 14.35 2.77
CA VAL A 74 -1.61 13.66 2.45
C VAL A 74 -2.06 13.99 1.03
N GLN A 75 -2.06 15.27 0.66
CA GLN A 75 -2.45 15.71 -0.67
C GLN A 75 -1.46 15.23 -1.74
N GLN A 76 -0.16 15.31 -1.47
CA GLN A 76 0.90 14.86 -2.39
C GLN A 76 0.78 13.37 -2.72
N ASN A 77 0.35 12.55 -1.75
CA ASN A 77 0.29 11.10 -1.89
C ASN A 77 -1.15 10.57 -2.07
N ASP A 78 -2.12 11.45 -2.32
CA ASP A 78 -3.54 11.13 -2.50
C ASP A 78 -4.12 10.25 -1.36
N MET A 79 -3.74 10.53 -0.11
CA MET A 79 -4.03 9.67 1.06
C MET A 79 -5.43 9.90 1.64
N ALA A 80 -6.47 9.79 0.83
CA ALA A 80 -7.86 10.04 1.27
C ALA A 80 -8.28 9.22 2.52
N PRO A 81 -7.95 7.91 2.65
CA PRO A 81 -8.26 7.14 3.85
C PRO A 81 -7.58 7.71 5.11
N PHE A 82 -6.28 8.02 5.03
CA PHE A 82 -5.56 8.63 6.15
C PHE A 82 -6.08 10.04 6.47
N TYR A 83 -6.44 10.83 5.45
CA TYR A 83 -7.05 12.15 5.62
C TYR A 83 -8.32 12.10 6.47
N ARG A 84 -9.23 11.17 6.16
CA ARG A 84 -10.46 10.96 6.96
C ARG A 84 -10.12 10.61 8.39
N LEU A 85 -9.15 9.71 8.59
CA LEU A 85 -8.73 9.28 9.92
C LEU A 85 -8.24 10.47 10.75
N VAL A 86 -7.30 11.27 10.23
CA VAL A 86 -6.74 12.40 10.99
C VAL A 86 -7.74 13.53 11.19
N CYS A 87 -8.62 13.79 10.22
CA CYS A 87 -9.68 14.79 10.39
C CYS A 87 -10.68 14.36 11.48
N ALA A 88 -11.05 13.08 11.51
CA ALA A 88 -11.91 12.54 12.55
C ALA A 88 -11.20 12.51 13.93
N GLU A 89 -9.96 12.06 14.00
CA GLU A 89 -9.23 11.94 15.26
C GLU A 89 -8.97 13.30 15.91
N PHE A 90 -8.52 14.30 15.14
CA PHE A 90 -8.20 15.63 15.63
C PHE A 90 -9.33 16.66 15.47
N GLN A 91 -10.52 16.21 15.07
CA GLN A 91 -11.70 17.06 14.85
C GLN A 91 -11.41 18.26 13.93
N TRP A 92 -10.61 18.04 12.89
CA TRP A 92 -10.30 19.08 11.91
C TRP A 92 -11.45 19.25 10.90
N PRO A 93 -11.67 20.47 10.39
CA PRO A 93 -12.63 20.67 9.31
C PRO A 93 -12.14 19.93 8.05
N ALA A 94 -12.93 18.95 7.60
CA ALA A 94 -12.65 18.22 6.39
C ALA A 94 -13.03 19.05 5.14
N ASP A 95 -12.11 19.16 4.19
CA ASP A 95 -12.36 19.70 2.86
C ASP A 95 -12.90 18.58 1.97
N ALA A 96 -14.22 18.59 1.77
CA ALA A 96 -14.91 17.59 0.97
C ALA A 96 -14.46 17.58 -0.50
N ALA A 97 -14.04 18.71 -1.07
CA ALA A 97 -13.58 18.77 -2.45
C ALA A 97 -12.21 18.12 -2.59
N LEU A 98 -11.29 18.41 -1.67
CA LEU A 98 -9.97 17.77 -1.61
C LEU A 98 -10.08 16.26 -1.39
N GLU A 99 -10.93 15.83 -0.46
CA GLU A 99 -11.17 14.41 -0.19
C GLU A 99 -11.74 13.69 -1.43
N ALA A 100 -12.73 14.30 -2.10
CA ALA A 100 -13.33 13.74 -3.29
C ALA A 100 -12.31 13.62 -4.43
N GLN A 101 -11.43 14.61 -4.61
CA GLN A 101 -10.36 14.58 -5.61
C GLN A 101 -9.39 13.42 -5.37
N MET A 102 -8.87 13.27 -4.14
CA MET A 102 -7.96 12.17 -3.80
C MET A 102 -8.67 10.81 -3.92
N SER A 103 -9.93 10.72 -3.48
CA SER A 103 -10.72 9.48 -3.58
C SER A 103 -10.97 9.06 -5.02
N ALA A 104 -11.22 10.02 -5.93
CA ALA A 104 -11.42 9.75 -7.34
C ALA A 104 -10.15 9.19 -8.00
N LYS A 105 -8.98 9.76 -7.68
CA LYS A 105 -7.69 9.23 -8.15
C LYS A 105 -7.42 7.83 -7.63
N ASN A 106 -7.66 7.59 -6.33
CA ASN A 106 -7.49 6.27 -5.73
C ASN A 106 -8.42 5.23 -6.38
N ALA A 107 -9.67 5.61 -6.69
CA ALA A 107 -10.61 4.73 -7.39
C ALA A 107 -10.17 4.45 -8.83
N GLN A 108 -9.64 5.43 -9.54
CA GLN A 108 -9.12 5.27 -10.89
C GLN A 108 -7.91 4.32 -10.92
N GLU A 109 -6.95 4.51 -10.02
CA GLU A 109 -5.79 3.63 -9.89
C GLU A 109 -6.19 2.22 -9.48
N LEU A 110 -7.12 2.09 -8.53
CA LEU A 110 -7.65 0.79 -8.11
C LEU A 110 -8.29 0.04 -9.27
N ALA A 111 -9.08 0.72 -10.11
CA ALA A 111 -9.70 0.11 -11.28
C ALA A 111 -8.65 -0.41 -12.28
N GLN A 112 -7.55 0.32 -12.47
CA GLN A 112 -6.43 -0.13 -13.32
C GLN A 112 -5.71 -1.35 -12.73
N LEU A 113 -5.52 -1.38 -11.41
CA LEU A 113 -4.92 -2.52 -10.72
C LEU A 113 -5.83 -3.75 -10.77
N ASP A 114 -7.14 -3.57 -10.67
CA ASP A 114 -8.15 -4.63 -10.79
C ASP A 114 -8.20 -5.20 -12.21
N GLU A 115 -8.11 -4.35 -13.24
CA GLU A 115 -8.01 -4.79 -14.63
C GLU A 115 -6.73 -5.61 -14.88
N ARG A 116 -5.58 -5.15 -14.37
CA ARG A 116 -4.31 -5.88 -14.46
C ARG A 116 -4.37 -7.22 -13.75
N LEU A 117 -4.98 -7.26 -12.56
CA LEU A 117 -5.16 -8.50 -11.82
C LEU A 117 -6.04 -9.49 -12.60
N ALA A 118 -7.17 -9.03 -13.14
CA ALA A 118 -8.08 -9.86 -13.93
C ALA A 118 -7.42 -10.39 -15.21
N ASP A 119 -6.62 -9.58 -15.89
CA ASP A 119 -5.84 -10.02 -17.06
C ASP A 119 -4.78 -11.06 -16.66
N ALA A 120 -4.07 -10.83 -15.55
CA ALA A 120 -3.08 -11.79 -15.05
C ALA A 120 -3.70 -13.14 -14.70
N GLU A 121 -4.86 -13.14 -14.04
CA GLU A 121 -5.59 -14.37 -13.68
C GLU A 121 -6.12 -15.14 -14.89
N GLN A 122 -6.49 -14.45 -15.97
CA GLN A 122 -7.06 -15.08 -17.16
C GLN A 122 -6.01 -15.51 -18.18
N ASN A 123 -4.94 -14.74 -18.32
CA ASN A 123 -4.04 -14.81 -19.49
C ASN A 123 -2.57 -15.06 -19.12
N LEU A 124 -2.17 -14.90 -17.86
CA LEU A 124 -0.77 -14.99 -17.42
C LEU A 124 -0.58 -16.14 -16.42
N GLY A 125 0.38 -16.02 -15.49
CA GLY A 125 0.70 -17.05 -14.51
C GLY A 125 0.73 -16.54 -13.07
N ASP A 126 1.05 -17.44 -12.14
CA ASP A 126 1.03 -17.16 -10.70
C ASP A 126 1.97 -16.02 -10.28
N ILE A 127 3.07 -15.82 -11.01
CA ILE A 127 4.03 -14.74 -10.74
C ILE A 127 3.39 -13.38 -11.02
N GLU A 128 2.80 -13.21 -12.21
CA GLU A 128 2.15 -11.95 -12.59
C GLU A 128 0.91 -11.66 -11.73
N VAL A 129 0.17 -12.71 -11.32
CA VAL A 129 -0.95 -12.57 -10.37
C VAL A 129 -0.45 -12.10 -9.01
N LEU A 130 0.62 -12.70 -8.49
CA LEU A 130 1.22 -12.27 -7.22
C LEU A 130 1.67 -10.80 -7.29
N GLU A 131 2.32 -10.39 -8.37
CA GLU A 131 2.78 -9.01 -8.55
C GLU A 131 1.62 -8.01 -8.58
N ALA A 132 0.53 -8.33 -9.29
CA ALA A 132 -0.68 -7.51 -9.32
C ALA A 132 -1.31 -7.39 -7.92
N LEU A 133 -1.38 -8.48 -7.17
CA LEU A 133 -1.87 -8.48 -5.79
C LEU A 133 -0.99 -7.63 -4.86
N LEU A 134 0.34 -7.77 -4.96
CA LEU A 134 1.27 -6.98 -4.16
C LEU A 134 1.22 -5.49 -4.52
N ALA A 135 1.07 -5.13 -5.80
CA ALA A 135 0.90 -3.74 -6.23
C ALA A 135 -0.37 -3.13 -5.62
N LYS A 136 -1.48 -3.88 -5.62
CA LYS A 136 -2.72 -3.49 -4.95
C LYS A 136 -2.56 -3.29 -3.44
N ALA A 137 -1.84 -4.19 -2.77
CA ALA A 137 -1.53 -4.06 -1.35
C ALA A 137 -0.67 -2.81 -1.04
N ARG A 138 0.34 -2.53 -1.89
CA ARG A 138 1.18 -1.33 -1.78
C ARG A 138 0.40 -0.05 -1.99
N MET A 139 -0.55 -0.02 -2.94
CA MET A 139 -1.43 1.14 -3.12
C MET A 139 -2.23 1.44 -1.86
N TYR A 140 -2.88 0.44 -1.25
CA TYR A 140 -3.60 0.61 0.02
C TYR A 140 -2.69 1.10 1.15
N SER A 141 -1.46 0.57 1.21
CA SER A 141 -0.46 1.01 2.18
C SER A 141 -0.06 2.49 1.97
N ARG A 142 0.13 2.92 0.72
CA ARG A 142 0.45 4.31 0.36
C ARG A 142 -0.64 5.28 0.76
N VAL A 143 -1.90 4.94 0.53
CA VAL A 143 -3.04 5.83 0.86
C VAL A 143 -3.42 5.80 2.34
N GLY A 144 -2.77 4.92 3.12
CA GLY A 144 -3.02 4.75 4.55
C GLY A 144 -4.31 4.01 4.89
N ASP A 145 -4.78 3.10 4.02
CA ASP A 145 -5.90 2.21 4.29
C ASP A 145 -5.38 0.90 4.92
N LYS A 146 -5.17 0.93 6.24
CA LYS A 146 -4.53 -0.16 6.99
C LYS A 146 -5.20 -1.52 6.74
N GLU A 147 -6.51 -1.58 6.93
CA GLU A 147 -7.26 -2.84 6.89
C GLU A 147 -7.21 -3.47 5.49
N LYS A 148 -7.44 -2.67 4.45
CA LYS A 148 -7.36 -3.17 3.08
C LYS A 148 -5.95 -3.54 2.66
N ALA A 149 -4.93 -2.83 3.14
CA ALA A 149 -3.55 -3.19 2.87
C ALA A 149 -3.23 -4.58 3.46
N LEU A 150 -3.58 -4.82 4.73
CA LEU A 150 -3.34 -6.09 5.40
C LEU A 150 -4.11 -7.24 4.73
N GLU A 151 -5.35 -7.01 4.34
CA GLU A 151 -6.14 -8.01 3.61
C GLU A 151 -5.54 -8.30 2.23
N ALA A 152 -5.12 -7.29 1.49
CA ALA A 152 -4.48 -7.48 0.19
C ALA A 152 -3.14 -8.25 0.31
N PHE A 153 -2.33 -7.99 1.34
CA PHE A 153 -1.13 -8.79 1.61
C PHE A 153 -1.45 -10.22 2.02
N ARG A 154 -2.55 -10.44 2.76
CA ARG A 154 -3.03 -11.77 3.13
C ARG A 154 -3.40 -12.58 1.87
N VAL A 155 -4.17 -11.99 0.97
CA VAL A 155 -4.55 -12.61 -0.32
C VAL A 155 -3.31 -12.89 -1.18
N ALA A 156 -2.38 -11.93 -1.27
CA ALA A 156 -1.11 -12.14 -1.98
C ALA A 156 -0.30 -13.32 -1.40
N GLY A 157 -0.38 -13.54 -0.09
CA GLY A 157 0.28 -14.65 0.62
C GLY A 157 -0.29 -16.04 0.31
N GLU A 158 -1.46 -16.14 -0.32
CA GLU A 158 -2.04 -17.41 -0.78
C GLU A 158 -1.37 -17.90 -2.08
N LYS A 159 -0.70 -17.00 -2.81
CA LYS A 159 0.06 -17.35 -4.01
C LYS A 159 1.45 -17.87 -3.66
N PRO A 160 2.05 -18.73 -4.50
CA PRO A 160 3.44 -19.16 -4.31
C PRO A 160 4.39 -17.96 -4.24
N GLN A 161 5.20 -17.88 -3.17
CA GLN A 161 6.17 -16.81 -2.94
C GLN A 161 7.54 -17.39 -2.61
N SER A 162 8.59 -16.76 -3.13
CA SER A 162 9.96 -17.02 -2.70
C SER A 162 10.18 -16.62 -1.24
N ILE A 163 11.22 -17.16 -0.60
CA ILE A 163 11.56 -16.76 0.78
C ILE A 163 11.89 -15.26 0.85
N ASN A 164 12.59 -14.71 -0.17
CA ASN A 164 12.88 -13.27 -0.22
C ASN A 164 11.59 -12.44 -0.24
N GLN A 165 10.62 -12.81 -1.10
CA GLN A 165 9.32 -12.12 -1.16
C GLN A 165 8.56 -12.17 0.17
N LYS A 166 8.60 -13.30 0.88
CA LYS A 166 7.99 -13.43 2.21
C LYS A 166 8.64 -12.51 3.25
N ILE A 167 9.96 -12.39 3.23
CA ILE A 167 10.71 -11.46 4.09
C ILE A 167 10.27 -10.03 3.80
N LEU A 168 10.29 -9.64 2.54
CA LEU A 168 9.92 -8.32 2.06
C LEU A 168 8.48 -7.92 2.45
N VAL A 169 7.51 -8.81 2.24
CA VAL A 169 6.11 -8.60 2.68
C VAL A 169 6.01 -8.47 4.20
N ALA A 170 6.73 -9.30 4.96
CA ALA A 170 6.71 -9.23 6.42
C ALA A 170 7.29 -7.90 6.94
N LEU A 171 8.39 -7.42 6.35
CA LEU A 171 8.98 -6.12 6.67
C LEU A 171 8.03 -4.97 6.35
N HIS A 172 7.28 -5.05 5.25
CA HIS A 172 6.25 -4.06 4.92
C HIS A 172 5.14 -3.98 5.96
N ILE A 173 4.65 -5.14 6.39
CA ILE A 173 3.57 -5.21 7.38
C ILE A 173 4.05 -4.68 8.74
N ILE A 174 5.31 -4.94 9.11
CA ILE A 174 5.93 -4.30 10.29
C ILE A 174 5.90 -2.78 10.14
N ARG A 175 6.26 -2.24 8.97
CA ARG A 175 6.21 -0.80 8.72
C ARG A 175 4.79 -0.23 8.82
N ILE A 176 3.79 -0.94 8.32
CA ILE A 176 2.37 -0.56 8.51
C ILE A 176 2.02 -0.56 10.01
N GLY A 177 2.41 -1.59 10.75
CA GLY A 177 2.19 -1.66 12.20
C GLY A 177 2.81 -0.50 12.95
N LEU A 178 4.08 -0.19 12.67
CA LEU A 178 4.77 0.98 13.25
C LEU A 178 4.07 2.30 12.89
N PHE A 179 3.68 2.47 11.63
CA PHE A 179 2.99 3.69 11.18
C PHE A 179 1.72 3.97 11.98
N PHE A 180 0.90 2.93 12.21
CA PHE A 180 -0.35 3.02 12.98
C PHE A 180 -0.20 2.72 14.48
N SER A 181 1.03 2.60 15.00
CA SER A 181 1.32 2.23 16.39
C SER A 181 0.66 0.91 16.86
N ASP A 182 0.49 -0.05 15.96
CA ASP A 182 -0.01 -1.39 16.26
C ASP A 182 1.15 -2.33 16.61
N LEU A 183 1.50 -2.37 17.89
CA LEU A 183 2.66 -3.12 18.39
C LEU A 183 2.45 -4.65 18.36
N GLU A 184 1.20 -5.11 18.46
CA GLU A 184 0.88 -6.54 18.37
C GLU A 184 1.13 -7.08 16.95
N LEU A 185 0.71 -6.31 15.94
CA LEU A 185 1.02 -6.60 14.54
C LEU A 185 2.53 -6.60 14.30
N VAL A 186 3.25 -5.62 14.84
CA VAL A 186 4.72 -5.53 14.73
C VAL A 186 5.38 -6.76 15.33
N GLU A 187 5.05 -7.13 16.57
CA GLU A 187 5.65 -8.28 17.24
C GLU A 187 5.38 -9.58 16.47
N THR A 188 4.14 -9.76 16.01
CA THR A 188 3.73 -10.92 15.21
C THR A 188 4.57 -11.06 13.95
N TYR A 189 4.77 -9.97 13.20
CA TYR A 189 5.48 -10.03 11.94
C TYR A 189 7.01 -10.00 12.09
N ILE A 190 7.56 -9.45 13.18
CA ILE A 190 8.98 -9.63 13.53
C ILE A 190 9.28 -11.12 13.69
N LYS A 191 8.47 -11.85 14.47
CA LYS A 191 8.65 -13.30 14.65
C LYS A 191 8.63 -14.05 13.32
N LYS A 192 7.65 -13.74 12.45
CA LYS A 192 7.56 -14.32 11.09
C LYS A 192 8.79 -14.01 10.24
N ALA A 193 9.23 -12.74 10.20
CA ALA A 193 10.40 -12.32 9.44
C ALA A 193 11.67 -13.04 9.93
N THR A 194 11.87 -13.18 11.24
CA THR A 194 12.98 -13.94 11.80
C THR A 194 12.96 -15.40 11.35
N THR A 195 11.79 -16.04 11.34
CA THR A 195 11.65 -17.41 10.80
C THR A 195 12.04 -17.49 9.33
N TYR A 196 11.59 -16.55 8.49
CA TYR A 196 11.94 -16.56 7.06
C TYR A 196 13.44 -16.35 6.83
N VAL A 197 14.07 -15.44 7.58
CA VAL A 197 15.53 -15.22 7.52
C VAL A 197 16.29 -16.49 7.95
N ALA A 198 15.86 -17.16 9.02
CA ALA A 198 16.49 -18.40 9.47
C ALA A 198 16.42 -19.50 8.38
N VAL A 199 15.27 -19.65 7.72
CA VAL A 199 15.08 -20.60 6.61
C VAL A 199 15.96 -20.24 5.41
N ALA A 200 16.08 -18.95 5.07
CA ALA A 200 16.96 -18.51 3.99
C ALA A 200 18.42 -18.88 4.26
N LEU A 201 18.87 -18.71 5.51
CA LEU A 201 20.24 -19.03 5.90
C LEU A 201 20.50 -20.54 5.94
N SER A 202 19.56 -21.35 6.46
CA SER A 202 19.74 -22.81 6.50
C SER A 202 19.74 -23.43 5.10
N GLY A 203 18.87 -22.94 4.20
CA GLY A 203 18.84 -23.41 2.81
C GLY A 203 20.10 -23.06 2.01
N ALA A 204 20.85 -22.03 2.41
CA ALA A 204 22.13 -21.69 1.80
C ALA A 204 23.28 -22.61 2.25
N VAL A 205 23.19 -23.21 3.44
CA VAL A 205 24.22 -24.13 3.98
C VAL A 205 24.14 -25.50 3.29
N ASP A 206 22.94 -26.00 3.00
CA ASP A 206 22.74 -27.33 2.38
C ASP A 206 23.14 -27.40 0.90
N VAL A 207 23.28 -26.25 0.21
CA VAL A 207 23.68 -26.20 -1.22
C VAL A 207 25.20 -26.06 -1.39
N ALA A 208 25.92 -25.73 -0.32
CA ALA A 208 27.37 -25.50 -0.34
C ALA A 208 28.19 -26.68 0.22
N GLY A 209 27.54 -27.81 0.55
CA GLY A 209 28.13 -29.03 1.12
C GLY A 209 28.26 -30.19 0.13
#